data_AF-F3KHB2-F1
#
_entry.id   AF-F3KHB2-F1
#
_cell.length_a   1.000
_cell.length_b   1.000
_cell.length_c   1.000
_cell.angle_alpha   90.00
_cell.angle_beta   90.00
_cell.angle_gamma   90.00
#
_symmetry.space_group_name_H-M   'P 1'
#
loop_
_entity.id
_entity.type
_entity.pdbx_description
1 polymer ?
#
loop_
_entity_poly.entity_id
_entity_poly.type
_entity_poly.pdbx_seq_one_letter_code
_entity_poly.pdbx_strand_id
1 'polypeptide(L)'
;MKKLFRRQDVVVAPKGLYFWGGVGRGKTYLMDAFFDSLPFEQKMRVHFHRFMQMAHRKLKELAGLKNPLQILARQMKADNRVICFDEFFVSDITDAMILGGLMEELFNLGVTLVATSNIVPDDLYKDGLQRQRFLPVIELLKQHTDVLNVDGGVDYRLRVLERAEIYHSPLDAGADESLMRSFMQLAPDLETITEGESIEIEGRKLTTVRCDDDIVWFEFAELCDGPRSQNDYIEIARMYHAVLLSNVPILGGSKDDQARRFINLVDEFYDRNVKLIISAAAPIVELYSGGRLSFEFERTQSRLLEMQSHDYLARAHKA
;
A
#
# COMPACT_ATOMS: atom_id res chain seq x y z
N MET A 1 -24.35 -49.06 27.99
CA MET A 1 -23.39 -48.12 27.38
C MET A 1 -24.14 -46.86 26.96
N LYS A 2 -24.05 -45.77 27.73
CA LYS A 2 -24.60 -44.45 27.33
C LYS A 2 -23.51 -43.70 26.55
N LYS A 3 -23.73 -43.50 25.26
CA LYS A 3 -22.89 -42.62 24.42
C LYS A 3 -23.03 -41.19 24.93
N LEU A 4 -21.94 -40.64 25.44
CA LEU A 4 -21.83 -39.25 25.86
C LEU A 4 -21.76 -38.39 24.59
N PHE A 5 -22.86 -37.69 24.27
CA PHE A 5 -22.85 -36.64 23.26
C PHE A 5 -21.96 -35.50 23.77
N ARG A 6 -20.74 -35.41 23.23
CA ARG A 6 -19.87 -34.26 23.42
C ARG A 6 -20.50 -33.11 22.65
N ARG A 7 -21.17 -32.18 23.35
CA ARG A 7 -21.51 -30.87 22.79
C ARG A 7 -20.22 -30.28 22.26
N GLN A 8 -20.14 -30.03 20.96
CA GLN A 8 -19.15 -29.12 20.42
C GLN A 8 -19.51 -27.76 20.99
N ASP A 9 -18.74 -27.28 21.96
CA ASP A 9 -18.83 -25.89 22.39
C ASP A 9 -18.59 -25.03 21.14
N VAL A 10 -19.58 -24.24 20.77
CA VAL A 10 -19.43 -23.23 19.71
C VAL A 10 -18.43 -22.22 20.25
N VAL A 11 -17.18 -22.35 19.83
CA VAL A 11 -16.13 -21.37 20.15
C VAL A 11 -16.51 -20.10 19.41
N VAL A 12 -17.22 -19.20 20.10
CA VAL A 12 -17.48 -17.85 19.60
C VAL A 12 -16.14 -17.13 19.53
N ALA A 13 -15.70 -16.82 18.32
CA ALA A 13 -14.48 -16.06 18.13
C ALA A 13 -14.60 -14.70 18.82
N PRO A 14 -13.53 -14.18 19.44
CA PRO A 14 -13.54 -12.84 19.99
C PRO A 14 -13.79 -11.83 18.87
N LYS A 15 -14.41 -10.70 19.23
CA LYS A 15 -14.49 -9.55 18.35
C LYS A 15 -13.10 -9.10 17.94
N GLY A 16 -12.98 -8.76 16.67
CA GLY A 16 -11.81 -8.19 16.05
C GLY A 16 -11.62 -6.71 16.35
N LEU A 17 -10.63 -6.10 15.71
CA LEU A 17 -10.34 -4.67 15.83
C LEU A 17 -10.18 -4.03 14.46
N TYR A 18 -10.72 -2.83 14.29
CA TYR A 18 -10.53 -2.01 13.10
C TYR A 18 -9.90 -0.68 13.52
N PHE A 19 -8.59 -0.57 13.34
CA PHE A 19 -7.85 0.66 13.57
C PHE A 19 -8.01 1.58 12.37
N TRP A 20 -8.50 2.79 12.60
CA TRP A 20 -8.54 3.81 11.56
C TRP A 20 -7.85 5.10 12.02
N GLY A 21 -7.31 5.82 11.05
CA GLY A 21 -6.68 7.12 11.24
C GLY A 21 -5.74 7.43 10.09
N GLY A 22 -5.34 8.68 9.91
CA GLY A 22 -4.43 9.14 8.88
C GLY A 22 -3.06 8.44 8.86
N VAL A 23 -2.27 8.77 7.86
CA VAL A 23 -0.91 8.22 7.66
C VAL A 23 -0.01 8.60 8.84
N GLY A 24 0.97 7.74 9.18
CA GLY A 24 1.99 8.07 10.18
C GLY A 24 1.54 8.09 11.64
N ARG A 25 0.33 7.58 11.96
CA ARG A 25 -0.26 7.57 13.31
C ARG A 25 0.10 6.36 14.17
N GLY A 26 0.99 5.49 13.70
CA GLY A 26 1.41 4.29 14.44
C GLY A 26 0.43 3.12 14.37
N LYS A 27 -0.48 3.09 13.39
CA LYS A 27 -1.39 1.94 13.17
C LYS A 27 -0.61 0.65 12.91
N THR A 28 0.43 0.71 12.07
CA THR A 28 1.33 -0.42 11.79
C THR A 28 1.99 -0.90 13.07
N TYR A 29 2.58 0.01 13.87
CA TYR A 29 3.16 -0.35 15.17
C TYR A 29 2.19 -1.05 16.13
N LEU A 30 0.94 -0.58 16.21
CA LEU A 30 -0.09 -1.25 17.02
C LEU A 30 -0.44 -2.64 16.45
N MET A 31 -0.46 -2.77 15.12
CA MET A 31 -0.65 -4.07 14.46
C MET A 31 0.53 -5.02 14.73
N ASP A 32 1.77 -4.54 14.66
CA ASP A 32 2.99 -5.30 14.97
C ASP A 32 2.92 -5.85 16.40
N ALA A 33 2.74 -4.95 17.37
CA ALA A 33 2.65 -5.30 18.78
C ALA A 33 1.51 -6.29 19.07
N PHE A 34 0.37 -6.13 18.41
CA PHE A 34 -0.73 -7.08 18.51
C PHE A 34 -0.34 -8.45 17.93
N PHE A 35 0.14 -8.48 16.68
CA PHE A 35 0.45 -9.70 15.95
C PHE A 35 1.53 -10.52 16.67
N ASP A 36 2.59 -9.88 17.15
CA ASP A 36 3.71 -10.53 17.83
C ASP A 36 3.33 -11.05 19.22
N SER A 37 2.39 -10.37 19.90
CA SER A 37 1.90 -10.80 21.21
C SER A 37 1.06 -12.09 21.19
N LEU A 38 0.56 -12.51 20.01
CA LEU A 38 -0.28 -13.69 19.88
C LEU A 38 0.55 -14.97 20.11
N PRO A 39 0.21 -15.81 21.12
CA PRO A 39 1.03 -16.95 21.55
C PRO A 39 0.81 -18.21 20.68
N PHE A 40 0.55 -18.03 19.39
CA PHE A 40 0.28 -19.11 18.44
C PHE A 40 0.65 -18.71 17.01
N GLU A 41 0.99 -19.71 16.20
CA GLU A 41 1.40 -19.56 14.80
C GLU A 41 0.23 -19.48 13.80
N GLN A 42 -0.99 -19.87 14.21
CA GLN A 42 -2.17 -19.86 13.35
C GLN A 42 -2.72 -18.44 13.16
N LYS A 43 -1.92 -17.57 12.58
CA LYS A 43 -2.17 -16.16 12.33
C LYS A 43 -1.56 -15.78 10.99
N MET A 44 -2.28 -14.99 10.21
CA MET A 44 -1.79 -14.40 8.97
C MET A 44 -1.79 -12.90 9.11
N ARG A 45 -0.73 -12.27 8.63
CA ARG A 45 -0.65 -10.83 8.40
C ARG A 45 -0.33 -10.59 6.95
N VAL A 46 -1.08 -9.70 6.31
CA VAL A 46 -0.96 -9.44 4.87
C VAL A 46 -1.55 -8.08 4.52
N HIS A 47 -0.93 -7.37 3.58
CA HIS A 47 -1.55 -6.20 2.95
C HIS A 47 -2.83 -6.57 2.21
N PHE A 48 -3.83 -5.72 2.31
CA PHE A 48 -5.12 -5.97 1.71
C PHE A 48 -5.06 -6.23 0.20
N HIS A 49 -4.27 -5.46 -0.55
CA HIS A 49 -4.12 -5.66 -2.00
C HIS A 49 -3.48 -7.03 -2.34
N ARG A 50 -2.42 -7.43 -1.63
CA ARG A 50 -1.77 -8.75 -1.81
C ARG A 50 -2.72 -9.88 -1.46
N PHE A 51 -3.54 -9.68 -0.44
CA PHE A 51 -4.60 -10.61 -0.06
C PHE A 51 -5.62 -10.78 -1.20
N MET A 52 -6.09 -9.69 -1.80
CA MET A 52 -7.03 -9.76 -2.91
C MET A 52 -6.42 -10.44 -4.14
N GLN A 53 -5.17 -10.15 -4.49
CA GLN A 53 -4.46 -10.86 -5.56
C GLN A 53 -4.33 -12.36 -5.30
N MET A 54 -4.03 -12.77 -4.06
CA MET A 54 -4.03 -14.18 -3.66
C MET A 54 -5.43 -14.79 -3.77
N ALA A 55 -6.46 -14.11 -3.28
CA ALA A 55 -7.85 -14.58 -3.32
C ALA A 55 -8.31 -14.79 -4.77
N HIS A 56 -8.06 -13.83 -5.67
CA HIS A 56 -8.35 -13.96 -7.09
C HIS A 56 -7.66 -15.16 -7.73
N ARG A 57 -6.36 -15.37 -7.48
CA ARG A 57 -5.62 -16.52 -8.00
C ARG A 57 -6.22 -17.85 -7.53
N LYS A 58 -6.48 -17.99 -6.23
CA LYS A 58 -7.10 -19.20 -5.67
C LYS A 58 -8.52 -19.42 -6.21
N LEU A 59 -9.31 -18.36 -6.39
CA LEU A 59 -10.66 -18.48 -6.96
C LEU A 59 -10.65 -18.91 -8.42
N LYS A 60 -9.64 -18.52 -9.20
CA LYS A 60 -9.42 -19.04 -10.56
C LYS A 60 -9.09 -20.53 -10.57
N GLU A 61 -8.27 -21.00 -9.63
CA GLU A 61 -7.95 -22.43 -9.47
C GLU A 61 -9.17 -23.26 -9.05
N LEU A 62 -10.07 -22.65 -8.27
CA LEU A 62 -11.33 -23.26 -7.82
C LEU A 62 -12.47 -23.07 -8.83
N ALA A 63 -12.20 -22.52 -10.02
CA ALA A 63 -13.22 -22.26 -11.03
C ALA A 63 -13.93 -23.56 -11.45
N GLY A 64 -15.27 -23.50 -11.52
CA GLY A 64 -16.11 -24.66 -11.85
C GLY A 64 -16.48 -25.55 -10.66
N LEU A 65 -15.86 -25.34 -9.49
CA LEU A 65 -16.30 -25.98 -8.25
C LEU A 65 -17.51 -25.25 -7.67
N LYS A 66 -18.37 -25.97 -6.94
CA LYS A 66 -19.49 -25.36 -6.21
C LYS A 66 -18.97 -24.60 -5.00
N ASN A 67 -19.44 -23.37 -4.83
CA ASN A 67 -19.13 -22.48 -3.70
C ASN A 67 -17.62 -22.27 -3.48
N PRO A 68 -16.88 -21.71 -4.45
CA PRO A 68 -15.42 -21.56 -4.35
C PRO A 68 -14.98 -20.67 -3.17
N LEU A 69 -15.76 -19.66 -2.81
CA LEU A 69 -15.49 -18.81 -1.64
C LEU A 69 -15.53 -19.61 -0.32
N GLN A 70 -16.49 -20.52 -0.15
CA GLN A 70 -16.58 -21.41 1.02
C GLN A 70 -15.37 -22.34 1.11
N ILE A 71 -14.93 -22.86 -0.03
CA ILE A 71 -13.74 -23.73 -0.09
C ILE A 71 -12.51 -22.92 0.33
N LEU A 72 -12.33 -21.72 -0.23
CA LEU A 72 -11.23 -20.83 0.11
C LEU A 72 -11.24 -20.44 1.60
N ALA A 73 -12.40 -20.05 2.15
CA ALA A 73 -12.53 -19.70 3.57
C ALA A 73 -12.15 -20.85 4.50
N ARG A 74 -12.55 -22.09 4.17
CA ARG A 74 -12.17 -23.29 4.94
C ARG A 74 -10.68 -23.58 4.88
N GLN A 75 -10.06 -23.43 3.71
CA GLN A 75 -8.61 -23.56 3.55
C GLN A 75 -7.90 -22.51 4.43
N MET A 76 -8.33 -21.26 4.36
CA MET A 76 -7.77 -20.18 5.19
C MET A 76 -7.96 -20.42 6.68
N LYS A 77 -9.13 -20.92 7.11
CA LYS A 77 -9.44 -21.22 8.50
C LYS A 77 -8.55 -22.33 9.08
N ALA A 78 -8.14 -23.29 8.25
CA ALA A 78 -7.28 -24.38 8.69
C ALA A 78 -5.92 -23.85 9.17
N ASP A 79 -5.40 -22.85 8.48
CA ASP A 79 -4.10 -22.25 8.76
C ASP A 79 -4.22 -21.05 9.71
N ASN A 80 -5.38 -20.39 9.77
CA ASN A 80 -5.55 -19.10 10.44
C ASN A 80 -6.71 -19.08 11.45
N ARG A 81 -6.42 -18.62 12.66
CA ARG A 81 -7.40 -18.21 13.68
C ARG A 81 -7.61 -16.70 13.67
N VAL A 82 -6.57 -15.95 13.35
CA VAL A 82 -6.57 -14.50 13.23
C VAL A 82 -6.03 -14.11 11.87
N ILE A 83 -6.69 -13.16 11.21
CA ILE A 83 -6.20 -12.52 10.00
C ILE A 83 -6.02 -11.05 10.30
N CYS A 84 -4.82 -10.55 10.07
CA CYS A 84 -4.45 -9.16 10.20
C CYS A 84 -4.32 -8.56 8.79
N PHE A 85 -5.20 -7.62 8.46
CA PHE A 85 -5.11 -6.85 7.22
C PHE A 85 -4.45 -5.51 7.47
N ASP A 86 -3.33 -5.30 6.80
CA ASP A 86 -2.75 -3.97 6.70
C ASP A 86 -3.34 -3.21 5.52
N GLU A 87 -3.53 -1.91 5.73
CA GLU A 87 -4.02 -0.97 4.72
C GLU A 87 -5.33 -1.40 4.04
N PHE A 88 -6.31 -1.77 4.85
CA PHE A 88 -7.63 -2.20 4.39
C PHE A 88 -8.33 -1.09 3.59
N PHE A 89 -8.37 -1.25 2.26
CA PHE A 89 -8.93 -0.30 1.32
C PHE A 89 -9.57 -0.99 0.12
N VAL A 90 -10.78 -0.56 -0.26
CA VAL A 90 -11.53 -1.15 -1.38
C VAL A 90 -11.84 -0.08 -2.40
N SER A 91 -11.31 -0.24 -3.62
CA SER A 91 -11.49 0.70 -4.73
C SER A 91 -12.34 0.19 -5.89
N ASP A 92 -12.49 -1.12 -6.07
CA ASP A 92 -13.24 -1.70 -7.18
C ASP A 92 -14.36 -2.66 -6.74
N ILE A 93 -15.36 -2.80 -7.62
CA ILE A 93 -16.55 -3.61 -7.36
C ILE A 93 -16.27 -5.11 -7.29
N THR A 94 -15.26 -5.59 -8.03
CA THR A 94 -14.95 -7.02 -8.09
C THR A 94 -14.38 -7.47 -6.75
N ASP A 95 -13.44 -6.69 -6.22
CA ASP A 95 -12.84 -6.90 -4.92
C ASP A 95 -13.88 -6.75 -3.82
N ALA A 96 -14.73 -5.72 -3.90
CA ALA A 96 -15.83 -5.51 -2.96
C ALA A 96 -16.75 -6.74 -2.82
N MET A 97 -17.12 -7.38 -3.94
CA MET A 97 -18.02 -8.54 -3.94
C MET A 97 -17.33 -9.82 -3.44
N ILE A 98 -16.07 -10.05 -3.83
CA ILE A 98 -15.28 -11.20 -3.33
C ILE A 98 -15.05 -11.06 -1.83
N LEU A 99 -14.64 -9.87 -1.39
CA LEU A 99 -14.38 -9.57 0.01
C LEU A 99 -15.62 -9.84 0.87
N GLY A 100 -16.79 -9.35 0.45
CA GLY A 100 -18.03 -9.53 1.20
C GLY A 100 -18.35 -11.00 1.48
N GLY A 101 -18.37 -11.82 0.42
CA GLY A 101 -18.67 -13.25 0.57
C GLY A 101 -17.57 -14.02 1.31
N LEU A 102 -16.30 -13.66 1.11
CA LEU A 102 -15.19 -14.33 1.80
C LEU A 102 -15.16 -13.99 3.31
N MET A 103 -15.38 -12.72 3.67
CA MET A 103 -15.44 -12.27 5.06
C MET A 103 -16.58 -12.94 5.81
N GLU A 104 -17.77 -13.03 5.20
CA GLU A 104 -18.93 -13.71 5.79
C GLU A 104 -18.61 -15.16 6.17
N GLU A 105 -18.01 -15.91 5.24
CA GLU A 105 -17.62 -17.30 5.47
C GLU A 105 -16.51 -17.42 6.53
N LEU A 106 -15.53 -16.52 6.52
CA LEU A 106 -14.45 -16.51 7.53
C LEU A 106 -14.99 -16.23 8.94
N PHE A 107 -15.89 -15.27 9.09
CA PHE A 107 -16.52 -14.96 10.38
C PHE A 107 -17.42 -16.11 10.86
N ASN A 108 -18.18 -16.74 9.95
CA ASN A 108 -18.98 -17.93 10.26
C ASN A 108 -18.12 -19.12 10.73
N LEU A 109 -16.90 -19.23 10.22
CA LEU A 109 -15.91 -20.22 10.63
C LEU A 109 -15.13 -19.84 11.91
N GLY A 110 -15.41 -18.67 12.49
CA GLY A 110 -14.78 -18.20 13.71
C GLY A 110 -13.36 -17.67 13.52
N VAL A 111 -13.05 -17.08 12.37
CA VAL A 111 -11.82 -16.29 12.17
C VAL A 111 -12.03 -14.90 12.74
N THR A 112 -11.07 -14.41 13.53
CA THR A 112 -11.05 -13.02 14.01
C THR A 112 -10.29 -12.14 13.03
N LEU A 113 -10.86 -10.99 12.68
CA LEU A 113 -10.21 -9.98 11.85
C LEU A 113 -9.57 -8.89 12.73
N VAL A 114 -8.33 -8.53 12.45
CA VAL A 114 -7.78 -7.23 12.87
C VAL A 114 -7.37 -6.47 11.63
N ALA A 115 -7.71 -5.18 11.52
CA ALA A 115 -7.45 -4.40 10.32
C ALA A 115 -6.92 -3.00 10.66
N THR A 116 -5.98 -2.49 9.87
CA THR A 116 -5.59 -1.08 9.84
C THR A 116 -6.12 -0.42 8.57
N SER A 117 -6.60 0.83 8.66
CA SER A 117 -7.02 1.60 7.48
C SER A 117 -6.86 3.10 7.70
N ASN A 118 -6.81 3.86 6.61
CA ASN A 118 -6.92 5.33 6.65
C ASN A 118 -8.37 5.82 6.56
N ILE A 119 -9.32 4.91 6.36
CA ILE A 119 -10.73 5.22 6.11
C ILE A 119 -11.57 4.59 7.22
N VAL A 120 -12.53 5.35 7.77
CA VAL A 120 -13.51 4.81 8.71
C VAL A 120 -14.43 3.81 7.99
N PRO A 121 -14.90 2.72 8.62
CA PRO A 121 -15.68 1.69 7.92
C PRO A 121 -16.86 2.21 7.10
N ASP A 122 -17.56 3.22 7.61
CA ASP A 122 -18.73 3.81 6.93
C ASP A 122 -18.35 4.51 5.61
N ASP A 123 -17.11 4.96 5.45
CA ASP A 123 -16.61 5.62 4.24
C ASP A 123 -15.87 4.64 3.29
N LEU A 124 -15.74 3.36 3.65
CA LEU A 124 -15.17 2.36 2.74
C LEU A 124 -16.00 2.26 1.46
N TYR A 125 -15.34 2.30 0.30
CA TYR A 125 -15.98 2.26 -1.01
C TYR A 125 -17.00 3.41 -1.24
N LYS A 126 -16.72 4.59 -0.66
CA LYS A 126 -17.36 5.93 -0.82
C LYS A 126 -18.32 6.11 -1.98
N ASP A 127 -17.65 6.19 -3.12
CA ASP A 127 -18.19 6.58 -4.40
C ASP A 127 -18.10 5.42 -5.40
N GLY A 128 -17.97 4.21 -4.85
CA GLY A 128 -17.83 2.99 -5.61
C GLY A 128 -19.08 2.63 -6.40
N LEU A 129 -18.88 2.07 -7.60
CA LEU A 129 -19.96 1.56 -8.43
C LEU A 129 -20.80 0.53 -7.64
N GLN A 130 -22.12 0.69 -7.63
CA GLN A 130 -23.04 -0.20 -6.90
C GLN A 130 -22.77 -0.33 -5.38
N ARG A 131 -22.27 0.73 -4.72
CA ARG A 131 -22.03 0.80 -3.26
C ARG A 131 -23.11 0.16 -2.37
N GLN A 132 -24.39 0.24 -2.74
CA GLN A 132 -25.48 -0.40 -1.99
C GLN A 132 -25.25 -1.89 -1.73
N ARG A 133 -24.58 -2.61 -2.66
CA ARG A 133 -24.22 -4.02 -2.50
C ARG A 133 -23.08 -4.24 -1.51
N PHE A 134 -22.30 -3.21 -1.22
CA PHE A 134 -21.18 -3.25 -0.28
C PHE A 134 -21.56 -2.85 1.15
N LEU A 135 -22.67 -2.13 1.33
CA LEU A 135 -23.18 -1.77 2.67
C LEU A 135 -23.32 -2.99 3.62
N PRO A 136 -23.81 -4.17 3.19
CA PRO A 136 -23.84 -5.36 4.05
C PRO A 136 -22.45 -5.79 4.55
N VAL A 137 -21.39 -5.56 3.76
CA VAL A 137 -20.01 -5.88 4.14
C VAL A 137 -19.53 -4.91 5.22
N ILE A 138 -19.88 -3.63 5.13
CA ILE A 138 -19.59 -2.62 6.16
C ILE A 138 -20.28 -3.00 7.48
N GLU A 139 -21.55 -3.38 7.43
CA GLU A 139 -22.28 -3.83 8.62
C GLU A 139 -21.67 -5.09 9.23
N LEU A 140 -21.27 -6.06 8.38
CA LEU A 140 -20.57 -7.26 8.82
C LEU A 140 -19.24 -6.93 9.50
N LEU A 141 -18.44 -6.01 8.95
CA LEU A 141 -17.21 -5.53 9.56
C LEU A 141 -17.48 -4.92 10.94
N LYS A 142 -18.47 -4.02 11.06
CA LYS A 142 -18.84 -3.37 12.33
C LYS A 142 -19.42 -4.35 13.36
N GLN A 143 -20.07 -5.41 12.91
CA GLN A 143 -20.56 -6.48 13.78
C GLN A 143 -19.41 -7.30 14.38
N HIS A 144 -18.39 -7.60 13.58
CA HIS A 144 -17.29 -8.48 13.96
C HIS A 144 -16.04 -7.76 14.47
N THR A 145 -15.98 -6.43 14.40
CA THR A 145 -14.85 -5.63 14.89
C THR A 145 -15.30 -4.50 15.80
N ASP A 146 -14.43 -4.10 16.73
CA ASP A 146 -14.55 -2.82 17.41
C ASP A 146 -13.70 -1.77 16.68
N VAL A 147 -14.30 -0.63 16.36
CA VAL A 147 -13.68 0.43 15.56
C VAL A 147 -12.95 1.42 16.48
N LEU A 148 -11.63 1.53 16.32
CA LEU A 148 -10.78 2.40 17.14
C LEU A 148 -10.10 3.47 16.28
N ASN A 149 -10.24 4.74 16.68
CA ASN A 149 -9.52 5.84 16.06
C ASN A 149 -8.13 6.02 16.70
N VAL A 150 -7.08 6.04 15.89
CA VAL A 150 -5.67 6.18 16.30
C VAL A 150 -5.11 7.60 15.99
N ASP A 151 -5.93 8.52 15.46
CA ASP A 151 -5.55 9.90 15.07
C ASP A 151 -5.18 10.85 16.22
N GLY A 152 -5.21 10.41 17.48
CA GLY A 152 -4.90 11.25 18.64
C GLY A 152 -3.42 11.60 18.84
N GLY A 153 -2.52 11.23 17.90
CA GLY A 153 -1.06 11.29 18.07
C GLY A 153 -0.32 12.20 17.10
N VAL A 154 0.98 12.39 17.36
CA VAL A 154 1.95 13.06 16.49
C VAL A 154 2.16 12.24 15.21
N ASP A 155 2.15 12.89 14.04
CA ASP A 155 2.54 12.25 12.77
C ASP A 155 4.07 12.10 12.74
N TYR A 156 4.55 10.90 13.06
CA TYR A 156 5.99 10.62 13.12
C TYR A 156 6.63 10.60 11.73
N ARG A 157 5.89 10.18 10.69
CA ARG A 157 6.38 10.16 9.31
C ARG A 157 6.55 11.57 8.77
N LEU A 158 5.61 12.47 9.04
CA LEU A 158 5.74 13.87 8.64
C LEU A 158 7.01 14.50 9.21
N ARG A 159 7.31 14.26 10.49
CA ARG A 159 8.54 14.79 11.13
C ARG A 159 9.83 14.26 10.50
N VAL A 160 9.81 13.02 10.02
CA VAL A 160 10.94 12.44 9.27
C VAL A 160 11.06 13.14 7.93
N LEU A 161 9.97 13.26 7.17
CA LEU A 161 9.94 13.90 5.86
C LEU A 161 10.37 15.38 5.91
N GLU A 162 9.96 16.12 6.95
CA GLU A 162 10.36 17.53 7.15
C GLU A 162 11.86 17.72 7.38
N ARG A 163 12.55 16.68 7.85
CA ARG A 163 13.99 16.69 8.13
C ARG A 163 14.80 16.02 7.03
N ALA A 164 14.16 15.24 6.18
CA ALA A 164 14.78 14.53 5.09
C ALA A 164 15.08 15.48 3.94
N GLU A 165 16.16 15.19 3.22
CA GLU A 165 16.45 15.84 1.95
C GLU A 165 15.59 15.19 0.86
N ILE A 166 14.43 15.78 0.57
CA ILE A 166 13.46 15.24 -0.40
C ILE A 166 14.01 15.24 -1.83
N TYR A 167 14.90 16.18 -2.16
CA TYR A 167 15.55 16.25 -3.47
C TYR A 167 17.05 16.49 -3.30
N HIS A 168 17.84 15.48 -3.59
CA HIS A 168 19.29 15.55 -3.56
C HIS A 168 19.84 15.81 -4.96
N SER A 169 20.70 16.82 -5.11
CA SER A 169 21.48 17.03 -6.32
C SER A 169 22.79 17.77 -6.01
N PRO A 170 23.88 17.50 -6.76
CA PRO A 170 23.99 16.57 -7.90
C PRO A 170 24.08 15.08 -7.48
N LEU A 171 24.23 14.15 -8.43
CA LEU A 171 24.55 12.74 -8.15
C LEU A 171 26.00 12.60 -7.71
N ASP A 172 26.30 13.05 -6.49
CA ASP A 172 27.60 12.88 -5.86
C ASP A 172 27.65 11.60 -5.02
N ALA A 173 28.77 11.40 -4.31
CA ALA A 173 28.97 10.22 -3.46
C ALA A 173 27.99 10.16 -2.26
N GLY A 174 27.35 11.28 -1.89
CA GLY A 174 26.38 11.36 -0.80
C GLY A 174 24.94 11.11 -1.23
N ALA A 175 24.64 11.05 -2.53
CA ALA A 175 23.28 10.85 -3.04
C ALA A 175 22.65 9.55 -2.54
N ASP A 176 23.35 8.43 -2.68
CA ASP A 176 22.89 7.12 -2.22
C ASP A 176 22.79 7.06 -0.69
N GLU A 177 23.71 7.70 0.03
CA GLU A 177 23.65 7.80 1.49
C GLU A 177 22.44 8.61 1.97
N SER A 178 22.09 9.68 1.26
CA SER A 178 20.92 10.53 1.57
C SER A 178 19.61 9.77 1.39
N LEU A 179 19.47 9.07 0.25
CA LEU A 179 18.33 8.20 -0.03
C LEU A 179 18.24 7.05 0.97
N MET A 180 19.34 6.36 1.25
CA MET A 180 19.39 5.29 2.25
C MET A 180 18.93 5.79 3.61
N ARG A 181 19.47 6.93 4.08
CA ARG A 181 19.09 7.51 5.37
C ARG A 181 17.59 7.80 5.42
N SER A 182 17.05 8.36 4.34
CA SER A 182 15.62 8.67 4.25
C SER A 182 14.77 7.39 4.25
N PHE A 183 15.17 6.36 3.50
CA PHE A 183 14.49 5.06 3.47
C PHE A 183 14.42 4.45 4.88
N MET A 184 15.55 4.35 5.57
CA MET A 184 15.66 3.74 6.89
C MET A 184 14.91 4.50 7.99
N GLN A 185 14.66 5.80 7.81
CA GLN A 185 13.87 6.59 8.76
C GLN A 185 12.37 6.49 8.49
N LEU A 186 11.98 6.20 7.25
CA LEU A 186 10.57 6.06 6.85
C LEU A 186 10.06 4.64 7.10
N ALA A 187 10.91 3.62 6.88
CA ALA A 187 10.62 2.21 7.13
C ALA A 187 10.62 1.94 8.65
N PRO A 188 9.45 1.69 9.27
CA PRO A 188 9.33 1.56 10.72
C PRO A 188 9.85 0.21 11.24
N ASP A 189 9.83 -0.82 10.39
CA ASP A 189 10.27 -2.17 10.70
C ASP A 189 11.41 -2.57 9.77
N LEU A 190 12.53 -3.00 10.34
CA LEU A 190 13.70 -3.41 9.58
C LEU A 190 13.60 -4.87 9.11
N GLU A 191 12.72 -5.67 9.71
CA GLU A 191 12.56 -7.09 9.39
C GLU A 191 11.75 -7.31 8.11
N THR A 192 10.91 -6.35 7.73
CA THR A 192 10.08 -6.36 6.51
C THR A 192 10.81 -5.86 5.27
N ILE A 193 11.97 -5.22 5.44
CA ILE A 193 12.75 -4.65 4.33
C ILE A 193 13.34 -5.77 3.47
N THR A 194 13.02 -5.76 2.20
CA THR A 194 13.65 -6.60 1.18
C THR A 194 14.58 -5.77 0.30
N GLU A 195 15.69 -6.37 -0.13
CA GLU A 195 16.68 -5.74 -1.02
C GLU A 195 16.72 -6.49 -2.35
N GLY A 196 16.67 -5.75 -3.47
CA GLY A 196 16.71 -6.35 -4.80
C GLY A 196 15.46 -7.16 -5.17
N GLU A 197 14.34 -7.02 -4.46
CA GLU A 197 13.14 -7.82 -4.73
C GLU A 197 12.46 -7.38 -6.03
N SER A 198 11.98 -8.36 -6.80
CA SER A 198 11.20 -8.13 -8.00
C SER A 198 9.70 -8.13 -7.66
N ILE A 199 9.07 -6.96 -7.71
CA ILE A 199 7.63 -6.81 -7.48
C ILE A 199 6.86 -6.90 -8.80
N GLU A 200 5.60 -7.29 -8.75
CA GLU A 200 4.72 -7.35 -9.94
C GLU A 200 3.78 -6.15 -9.96
N ILE A 201 3.85 -5.34 -11.02
CA ILE A 201 2.99 -4.17 -11.29
C ILE A 201 2.37 -4.35 -12.66
N GLU A 202 1.03 -4.36 -12.75
CA GLU A 202 0.29 -4.52 -14.02
C GLU A 202 0.78 -5.71 -14.88
N GLY A 203 1.14 -6.82 -14.22
CA GLY A 203 1.66 -8.04 -14.87
C GLY A 203 3.12 -7.94 -15.35
N ARG A 204 3.85 -6.90 -14.95
CA ARG A 204 5.27 -6.70 -15.25
C ARG A 204 6.10 -6.81 -13.97
N LYS A 205 7.28 -7.43 -14.07
CA LYS A 205 8.24 -7.46 -12.96
C LYS A 205 9.07 -6.18 -12.96
N LEU A 206 9.17 -5.54 -11.80
CA LEU A 206 10.02 -4.37 -11.55
C LEU A 206 11.00 -4.70 -10.43
N THR A 207 12.27 -4.43 -10.66
CA THR A 207 13.31 -4.65 -9.65
C THR A 207 13.41 -3.45 -8.73
N THR A 208 13.23 -3.66 -7.44
CA THR A 208 13.41 -2.64 -6.41
C THR A 208 14.87 -2.60 -5.97
N VAL A 209 15.39 -1.43 -5.60
CA VAL A 209 16.63 -1.32 -4.82
C VAL A 209 16.37 -1.84 -3.43
N ARG A 210 15.34 -1.27 -2.77
CA ARG A 210 14.78 -1.74 -1.51
C ARG A 210 13.27 -1.58 -1.54
N CYS A 211 12.59 -2.48 -0.88
CA CYS A 211 11.15 -2.41 -0.67
C CYS A 211 10.86 -2.64 0.80
N ASP A 212 9.94 -1.87 1.33
CA ASP A 212 9.22 -2.16 2.55
C ASP A 212 7.74 -2.28 2.20
N ASP A 213 6.91 -2.53 3.19
CA ASP A 213 5.47 -2.73 3.08
C ASP A 213 4.74 -1.63 2.30
N ASP A 214 5.02 -0.36 2.62
CA ASP A 214 4.35 0.81 2.04
C ASP A 214 5.33 1.88 1.51
N ILE A 215 6.62 1.54 1.42
CA ILE A 215 7.69 2.40 0.90
C ILE A 215 8.53 1.61 -0.09
N VAL A 216 8.89 2.22 -1.22
CA VAL A 216 9.71 1.53 -2.22
C VAL A 216 10.77 2.44 -2.80
N TRP A 217 11.93 1.87 -3.09
CA TRP A 217 13.03 2.53 -3.76
C TRP A 217 13.31 1.87 -5.10
N PHE A 218 13.23 2.65 -6.18
CA PHE A 218 13.63 2.27 -7.52
C PHE A 218 14.82 3.08 -8.05
N GLU A 219 15.56 2.50 -8.98
CA GLU A 219 16.39 3.28 -9.90
C GLU A 219 15.53 3.93 -10.98
N PHE A 220 15.94 5.13 -11.44
CA PHE A 220 15.27 5.84 -12.52
C PHE A 220 15.07 4.98 -13.77
N ALA A 221 16.06 4.18 -14.14
CA ALA A 221 16.01 3.35 -15.34
C ALA A 221 14.87 2.32 -15.28
N GLU A 222 14.58 1.76 -14.11
CA GLU A 222 13.51 0.77 -13.92
C GLU A 222 12.12 1.37 -14.20
N LEU A 223 11.89 2.62 -13.76
CA LEU A 223 10.60 3.30 -13.91
C LEU A 223 10.47 4.11 -15.19
N CYS A 224 11.57 4.51 -15.82
CA CYS A 224 11.53 5.47 -16.93
C CYS A 224 12.26 5.01 -18.21
N ASP A 225 13.07 3.95 -18.21
CA ASP A 225 13.76 3.47 -19.42
C ASP A 225 13.05 2.28 -20.11
N GLY A 226 12.27 1.50 -19.35
CA GLY A 226 11.49 0.36 -19.85
C GLY A 226 10.10 0.70 -20.44
N PRO A 227 9.34 -0.30 -20.93
CA PRO A 227 7.99 -0.13 -21.48
C PRO A 227 6.96 0.10 -20.38
N ARG A 228 7.03 1.27 -19.74
CA ARG A 228 6.13 1.71 -18.67
C ARG A 228 5.00 2.56 -19.22
N SER A 229 3.85 2.45 -18.59
CA SER A 229 2.61 3.15 -18.90
C SER A 229 2.08 3.88 -17.66
N GLN A 230 1.08 4.73 -17.86
CA GLN A 230 0.44 5.44 -16.76
C GLN A 230 -0.17 4.49 -15.72
N ASN A 231 -0.71 3.33 -16.14
CA ASN A 231 -1.28 2.34 -15.24
C ASN A 231 -0.24 1.77 -14.26
N ASP A 232 1.02 1.63 -14.70
CA ASP A 232 2.08 1.16 -13.82
C ASP A 232 2.32 2.17 -12.68
N TYR A 233 2.29 3.48 -12.98
CA TYR A 233 2.44 4.53 -11.97
C TYR A 233 1.23 4.64 -11.06
N ILE A 234 0.01 4.45 -11.59
CA ILE A 234 -1.22 4.39 -10.79
C ILE A 234 -1.10 3.29 -9.74
N GLU A 235 -0.67 2.10 -10.16
CA GLU A 235 -0.58 0.96 -9.27
C GLU A 235 0.55 1.12 -8.24
N ILE A 236 1.72 1.64 -8.63
CA ILE A 236 2.78 2.00 -7.68
C ILE A 236 2.26 3.02 -6.65
N ALA A 237 1.57 4.06 -7.11
CA ALA A 237 1.00 5.09 -6.25
C ALA A 237 -0.21 4.59 -5.42
N ARG A 238 -0.74 3.40 -5.67
CA ARG A 238 -1.72 2.76 -4.78
C ARG A 238 -1.06 1.97 -3.68
N MET A 239 0.01 1.28 -4.03
CA MET A 239 0.73 0.39 -3.13
C MET A 239 1.65 1.13 -2.17
N TYR A 240 2.24 2.25 -2.60
CA TYR A 240 3.31 2.91 -1.84
C TYR A 240 2.97 4.37 -1.57
N HIS A 241 2.96 4.73 -0.29
CA HIS A 241 2.73 6.12 0.12
C HIS A 241 3.98 7.00 -0.04
N ALA A 242 5.17 6.39 -0.04
CA ALA A 242 6.44 7.05 -0.32
C ALA A 242 7.25 6.25 -1.34
N VAL A 243 7.84 6.95 -2.30
CA VAL A 243 8.65 6.36 -3.36
C VAL A 243 9.98 7.10 -3.42
N LEU A 244 11.07 6.36 -3.34
CA LEU A 244 12.43 6.85 -3.56
C LEU A 244 12.84 6.55 -5.00
N LEU A 245 13.40 7.54 -5.68
CA LEU A 245 13.86 7.43 -7.05
C LEU A 245 15.32 7.87 -7.16
N SER A 246 16.23 6.91 -7.32
CA SER A 246 17.65 7.21 -7.48
C SER A 246 18.04 7.51 -8.92
N ASN A 247 19.15 8.22 -9.09
CA ASN A 247 19.86 8.39 -10.34
C ASN A 247 19.04 9.02 -11.49
N VAL A 248 18.19 10.02 -11.19
CA VAL A 248 17.47 10.76 -12.23
C VAL A 248 18.48 11.56 -13.06
N PRO A 249 18.66 11.25 -14.36
CA PRO A 249 19.64 11.94 -15.19
C PRO A 249 19.12 13.32 -15.60
N ILE A 250 19.99 14.15 -16.18
CA ILE A 250 19.52 15.32 -16.94
C ILE A 250 18.68 14.81 -18.11
N LEU A 251 17.47 15.35 -18.23
CA LEU A 251 16.48 15.03 -19.25
C LEU A 251 16.55 16.07 -20.38
N GLY A 252 16.02 15.74 -21.56
CA GLY A 252 16.07 16.63 -22.73
C GLY A 252 15.71 15.93 -24.02
N GLY A 253 15.94 16.61 -25.15
CA GLY A 253 15.55 16.10 -26.48
C GLY A 253 16.14 14.74 -26.87
N SER A 254 17.30 14.34 -26.34
CA SER A 254 17.87 12.98 -26.56
C SER A 254 17.25 11.89 -25.68
N LYS A 255 16.49 12.28 -24.65
CA LYS A 255 15.81 11.42 -23.67
C LYS A 255 14.33 11.78 -23.54
N ASP A 256 13.68 12.12 -24.65
CA ASP A 256 12.31 12.63 -24.67
C ASP A 256 11.30 11.59 -24.16
N ASP A 257 11.52 10.29 -24.46
CA ASP A 257 10.68 9.20 -23.97
C ASP A 257 10.81 8.99 -22.45
N GLN A 258 12.05 9.02 -21.93
CA GLN A 258 12.26 8.96 -20.48
C GLN A 258 11.71 10.20 -19.77
N ALA A 259 11.84 11.38 -20.38
CA ALA A 259 11.26 12.61 -19.86
C ALA A 259 9.73 12.55 -19.80
N ARG A 260 9.08 12.05 -20.85
CA ARG A 260 7.62 11.86 -20.87
C ARG A 260 7.15 10.89 -19.78
N ARG A 261 7.87 9.79 -19.58
CA ARG A 261 7.57 8.83 -18.51
C ARG A 261 7.76 9.43 -17.12
N PHE A 262 8.83 10.19 -16.92
CA PHE A 262 9.07 10.91 -15.66
C PHE A 262 7.97 11.94 -15.38
N ILE A 263 7.52 12.70 -16.39
CA ILE A 263 6.38 13.61 -16.27
C ILE A 263 5.14 12.84 -15.80
N ASN A 264 4.79 11.73 -16.47
CA ASN A 264 3.62 10.93 -16.12
C ASN A 264 3.70 10.36 -14.68
N LEU A 265 4.89 9.91 -14.27
CA LEU A 265 5.14 9.42 -12.91
C LEU A 265 4.91 10.52 -11.88
N VAL A 266 5.54 11.69 -12.07
CA VAL A 266 5.38 12.82 -11.14
C VAL A 266 3.93 13.29 -11.08
N ASP A 267 3.24 13.33 -12.21
CA ASP A 267 1.85 13.75 -12.29
C ASP A 267 0.94 12.82 -11.46
N GLU A 268 1.09 11.50 -11.63
CA GLU A 268 0.30 10.51 -10.89
C GLU A 268 0.59 10.55 -9.39
N PHE A 269 1.88 10.64 -9.03
CA PHE A 269 2.31 10.70 -7.63
C PHE A 269 1.83 12.00 -6.97
N TYR A 270 1.90 13.11 -7.71
CA TYR A 270 1.40 14.40 -7.26
C TYR A 270 -0.09 14.33 -6.92
N ASP A 271 -0.92 13.84 -7.83
CA ASP A 271 -2.37 13.78 -7.70
C ASP A 271 -2.82 12.88 -6.53
N ARG A 272 -2.04 11.82 -6.26
CA ARG A 272 -2.26 10.85 -5.17
C ARG A 272 -1.58 11.18 -3.85
N ASN A 273 -0.90 12.32 -3.76
CA ASN A 273 -0.18 12.75 -2.55
C ASN A 273 0.98 11.81 -2.12
N VAL A 274 1.59 11.07 -3.05
CA VAL A 274 2.76 10.19 -2.80
C VAL A 274 3.97 11.04 -2.44
N LYS A 275 4.73 10.62 -1.42
CA LYS A 275 5.95 11.30 -0.98
C LYS A 275 7.11 10.83 -1.85
N LEU A 276 7.47 11.65 -2.84
CA LEU A 276 8.53 11.34 -3.79
C LEU A 276 9.86 11.94 -3.32
N ILE A 277 10.84 11.08 -3.04
CA ILE A 277 12.21 11.47 -2.68
C ILE A 277 13.13 11.11 -3.84
N ILE A 278 13.97 12.05 -4.27
CA ILE A 278 14.74 11.93 -5.52
C ILE A 278 16.22 12.21 -5.28
N SER A 279 17.10 11.43 -5.91
CA SER A 279 18.45 11.91 -6.24
C SER A 279 18.56 12.18 -7.73
N ALA A 280 19.09 13.34 -8.12
CA ALA A 280 19.14 13.77 -9.51
C ALA A 280 20.48 14.40 -9.90
N ALA A 281 20.80 14.31 -11.20
CA ALA A 281 22.05 14.80 -11.76
C ALA A 281 22.16 16.34 -11.77
N ALA A 282 21.04 17.05 -11.63
CA ALA A 282 20.98 18.50 -11.60
C ALA A 282 19.85 18.97 -10.67
N PRO A 283 19.87 20.23 -10.20
CA PRO A 283 18.73 20.85 -9.51
C PRO A 283 17.45 20.83 -10.37
N ILE A 284 16.27 20.88 -9.73
CA ILE A 284 14.95 20.77 -10.40
C ILE A 284 14.81 21.71 -11.60
N VAL A 285 15.26 22.96 -11.45
CA VAL A 285 15.17 24.01 -12.48
C VAL A 285 16.04 23.69 -13.70
N GLU A 286 17.15 22.96 -13.50
CA GLU A 286 18.12 22.60 -14.53
C GLU A 286 17.98 21.14 -15.00
N LEU A 287 17.04 20.38 -14.43
CA LEU A 287 16.87 18.96 -14.71
C LEU A 287 16.48 18.68 -16.17
N TYR A 288 15.85 19.63 -16.85
CA TYR A 288 15.48 19.52 -18.26
C TYR A 288 16.26 20.51 -19.12
N SER A 289 17.10 19.96 -20.02
CA SER A 289 17.94 20.71 -20.95
C SER A 289 17.19 21.30 -22.16
N GLY A 290 15.86 21.19 -22.19
CA GLY A 290 15.01 21.66 -23.27
C GLY A 290 14.69 20.59 -24.33
N GLY A 291 13.69 20.87 -25.14
CA GLY A 291 13.19 19.95 -26.17
C GLY A 291 11.70 20.14 -26.44
N ARG A 292 11.04 19.08 -26.93
CA ARG A 292 9.62 19.14 -27.32
C ARG A 292 8.67 19.22 -26.13
N LEU A 293 9.12 18.81 -24.94
CA LEU A 293 8.32 18.72 -23.72
C LEU A 293 8.53 19.91 -22.77
N SER A 294 9.08 21.02 -23.25
CA SER A 294 9.47 22.15 -22.39
C SER A 294 8.32 22.68 -21.55
N PHE A 295 7.12 22.77 -22.13
CA PHE A 295 5.92 23.26 -21.44
C PHE A 295 5.43 22.26 -20.38
N GLU A 296 5.35 20.97 -20.72
CA GLU A 296 4.94 19.93 -19.79
C GLU A 296 5.94 19.78 -18.64
N PHE A 297 7.23 19.93 -18.93
CA PHE A 297 8.28 19.82 -17.92
C PHE A 297 8.28 21.02 -16.96
N GLU A 298 7.94 22.23 -17.40
CA GLU A 298 7.77 23.39 -16.50
C GLU A 298 6.69 23.13 -15.43
N ARG A 299 5.59 22.46 -15.82
CA ARG A 299 4.57 21.98 -14.87
C ARG A 299 5.13 20.92 -13.92
N THR A 300 5.92 19.97 -14.43
CA THR A 300 6.59 18.96 -13.60
C THR A 300 7.56 19.60 -12.59
N GLN A 301 8.32 20.62 -12.98
CA GLN A 301 9.19 21.36 -12.05
C GLN A 301 8.38 22.01 -10.93
N SER A 302 7.26 22.66 -11.28
CA SER A 302 6.36 23.29 -10.30
C SER A 302 5.81 22.26 -9.30
N ARG A 303 5.40 21.08 -9.79
CA ARG A 303 4.96 19.97 -8.93
C ARG A 303 6.06 19.47 -8.02
N LEU A 304 7.27 19.22 -8.54
CA LEU A 304 8.41 18.76 -7.74
C LEU A 304 8.80 19.77 -6.64
N LEU A 305 8.67 21.08 -6.92
CA LEU A 305 8.87 22.12 -5.91
C LEU A 305 7.78 22.08 -4.83
N GLU A 306 6.51 21.99 -5.22
CA GLU A 306 5.40 21.88 -4.26
C GLU A 306 5.48 20.60 -3.42
N MET A 307 5.91 19.48 -4.01
CA MET A 307 6.03 18.18 -3.32
C MET A 307 7.01 18.19 -2.15
N GLN A 308 7.91 19.18 -2.09
CA GLN A 308 8.85 19.39 -0.98
C GLN A 308 8.26 20.27 0.13
N SER A 309 7.12 20.93 -0.10
CA SER A 309 6.50 21.81 0.88
C SER A 309 5.91 21.03 2.06
N HIS A 310 5.94 21.63 3.25
CA HIS A 310 5.24 21.09 4.42
C HIS A 310 3.77 20.77 4.11
N ASP A 311 3.08 21.69 3.43
CA ASP A 311 1.66 21.53 3.09
C ASP A 311 1.41 20.29 2.25
N TYR A 312 2.29 19.96 1.30
CA TYR A 312 2.16 18.75 0.50
C TYR A 312 2.54 17.49 1.30
N LEU A 313 3.63 17.53 2.06
CA LEU A 313 4.09 16.42 2.89
C LEU A 313 3.05 16.04 3.96
N ALA A 314 2.29 17.01 4.48
CA ALA A 314 1.21 16.79 5.43
C ALA A 314 -0.07 16.21 4.82
N ARG A 315 -0.24 16.21 3.49
CA ARG A 315 -1.43 15.63 2.84
C ARG A 315 -1.44 14.12 3.02
N ALA A 316 -2.60 13.58 3.38
CA ALA A 316 -2.83 12.14 3.42
C ALA A 316 -2.72 11.52 2.01
N HIS A 317 -2.12 10.34 1.94
CA HIS A 317 -2.02 9.54 0.72
C HIS A 317 -3.41 9.14 0.18
N LYS A 318 -3.59 9.20 -1.14
CA LYS A 318 -4.84 8.82 -1.82
C LYS A 318 -4.61 7.55 -2.66
N ALA A 319 -4.93 6.42 -2.05
CA ALA A 319 -5.02 5.13 -2.74
C ALA A 319 -6.20 5.09 -3.74
#